data_AF-A0A3D4BBA5-F1
#
_entry.id   AF-A0A3D4BBA5-F1
#
_cell.length_a   1.000
_cell.length_b   1.000
_cell.length_c   1.000
_cell.angle_alpha   90.00
_cell.angle_beta   90.00
_cell.angle_gamma   90.00
#
_symmetry.space_group_name_H-M   'P 1'
#
loop_
_entity.id
_entity.type
_entity.pdbx_description
1 polymer ?
#
loop_
_entity_poly.entity_id
_entity_poly.type
_entity_poly.pdbx_seq_one_letter_code
_entity_poly.pdbx_strand_id
1 'polypeptide(L)'
;MRISGAIVGITLIIVPIWQTSAQPVFNITFSQEAHSEPITGRAYVMISRDDEREPRLRIGTRGVPFFGKDIEAVNPGEAAVIDNEVMGYPVKSLQELPPGEYYVQGFVNIYTQFERSDGHTLWMHDDQWEGQHFNRSPGNLYSDVQKISIGQSMSGPITLECKNVIPPIQMPPDTEWVKRIKFESKILTEFWGQPVYLGATILLPKGYDEHPDTYYPVNYSQGHFSLRNPNGFMPGNAFGKYWTSDETPRMISVTFQHPCPYYDDSYAVNSPNTGPYGDAIMLELIPAVEEQFRIIREPYARILSGGSTGGWE
;
A
#
# COMPACT_ATOMS: atom_id res chain seq x y z
N MET A 1 86.14 25.83 21.79
CA MET A 1 85.15 26.36 20.83
C MET A 1 84.46 25.16 20.18
N ARG A 2 83.26 24.79 20.65
CA ARG A 2 82.43 23.74 20.04
C ARG A 2 81.22 24.43 19.41
N ILE A 3 81.07 24.30 18.10
CA ILE A 3 79.94 24.83 17.33
C ILE A 3 78.92 23.69 17.22
N SER A 4 77.77 23.85 17.85
CA SER A 4 76.64 22.93 17.74
C SER A 4 75.75 23.41 16.59
N GLY A 5 75.69 22.64 15.50
CA GLY A 5 74.75 22.88 14.39
C GLY A 5 73.36 22.35 14.74
N ALA A 6 72.34 23.20 14.64
CA ALA A 6 70.94 22.80 14.76
C ALA A 6 70.39 22.42 13.37
N ILE A 7 69.94 21.17 13.23
CA ILE A 7 69.19 20.70 12.06
C ILE A 7 67.71 21.03 12.32
N VAL A 8 67.12 21.87 11.49
CA VAL A 8 65.68 22.14 11.50
C VAL A 8 65.00 21.08 10.64
N GLY A 9 64.30 20.14 11.27
CA GLY A 9 63.44 19.18 10.59
C GLY A 9 62.11 19.83 10.24
N ILE A 10 61.78 19.93 8.96
CA ILE A 10 60.46 20.36 8.50
C ILE A 10 59.52 19.16 8.57
N THR A 11 58.58 19.19 9.52
CA THR A 11 57.50 18.21 9.61
C THR A 11 56.41 18.58 8.62
N LEU A 12 56.26 17.80 7.55
CA LEU A 12 55.12 17.89 6.63
C LEU A 12 53.87 17.36 7.34
N ILE A 13 52.96 18.28 7.69
CA ILE A 13 51.61 17.94 8.17
C ILE A 13 50.79 17.55 6.94
N ILE A 14 50.57 16.25 6.74
CA ILE A 14 49.60 15.75 5.77
C ILE A 14 48.22 15.90 6.42
N VAL A 15 47.50 16.96 6.04
CA VAL A 15 46.09 17.10 6.38
C VAL A 15 45.31 16.15 5.48
N PRO A 16 44.54 15.18 6.00
CA PRO A 16 43.66 14.37 5.18
C PRO A 16 42.62 15.29 4.53
N ILE A 17 42.68 15.39 3.20
CA ILE A 17 41.61 16.01 2.42
C ILE A 17 40.46 15.02 2.46
N TRP A 18 39.50 15.26 3.36
CA TRP A 18 38.22 14.59 3.30
C TRP A 18 37.54 15.05 2.00
N GLN A 19 37.56 14.21 0.96
CA GLN A 19 36.69 14.43 -0.19
C GLN A 19 35.26 14.31 0.34
N THR A 20 34.57 15.45 0.43
CA THR A 20 33.12 15.49 0.52
C THR A 20 32.59 14.79 -0.72
N SER A 21 32.02 13.59 -0.56
CA SER A 21 31.34 12.92 -1.65
C SER A 21 30.25 13.85 -2.17
N ALA A 22 30.21 14.03 -3.49
CA ALA A 22 29.11 14.75 -4.13
C ALA A 22 27.83 13.97 -3.83
N GLN A 23 26.89 14.65 -3.17
CA GLN A 23 25.69 14.02 -2.66
C GLN A 23 24.68 13.88 -3.80
N PRO A 24 23.97 12.74 -3.90
CA PRO A 24 22.98 12.57 -4.94
C PRO A 24 21.80 13.52 -4.72
N VAL A 25 21.33 14.11 -5.81
CA VAL A 25 20.06 14.86 -5.87
C VAL A 25 19.21 14.17 -6.92
N PHE A 26 17.97 13.82 -6.58
CA PHE A 26 17.04 13.16 -7.48
C PHE A 26 15.93 14.13 -7.89
N ASN A 27 15.71 14.24 -9.19
CA ASN A 27 14.57 14.95 -9.75
C ASN A 27 13.52 13.91 -10.15
N ILE A 28 12.44 13.82 -9.37
CA ILE A 28 11.29 12.98 -9.72
C ILE A 28 10.36 13.82 -10.59
N THR A 29 10.13 13.39 -11.81
CA THR A 29 9.26 14.08 -12.79
C THR A 29 8.22 13.08 -13.29
N PHE A 30 7.16 13.55 -13.94
CA PHE A 30 6.21 12.68 -14.62
C PHE A 30 5.84 13.26 -15.97
N SER A 31 5.53 12.39 -16.95
CA SER A 31 5.25 12.83 -18.32
C SER A 31 3.77 13.21 -18.49
N GLN A 32 3.48 14.09 -19.44
CA GLN A 32 2.11 14.52 -19.74
C GLN A 32 1.24 13.37 -20.28
N GLU A 33 1.86 12.39 -20.94
CA GLU A 33 1.19 11.18 -21.42
C GLU A 33 0.77 10.25 -20.28
N ALA A 34 1.55 10.21 -19.19
CA ALA A 34 1.23 9.40 -18.02
C ALA A 34 0.14 10.05 -17.17
N HIS A 35 0.21 11.37 -16.99
CA HIS A 35 -0.80 12.17 -16.29
C HIS A 35 -0.78 13.61 -16.80
N SER A 36 -1.91 14.12 -17.27
CA SER A 36 -1.99 15.40 -17.98
C SER A 36 -2.22 16.62 -17.07
N GLU A 37 -2.70 16.39 -15.85
CA GLU A 37 -3.02 17.44 -14.88
C GLU A 37 -1.94 17.55 -13.78
N PRO A 38 -1.89 18.66 -13.03
CA PRO A 38 -1.02 18.78 -11.86
C PRO A 38 -1.32 17.72 -10.79
N ILE A 39 -0.28 17.25 -10.10
CA ILE A 39 -0.39 16.21 -9.07
C ILE A 39 -0.13 16.81 -7.68
N THR A 40 -1.07 16.55 -6.76
CA THR A 40 -0.85 16.62 -5.31
C THR A 40 -0.71 15.19 -4.79
N GLY A 41 0.27 14.94 -3.93
CA GLY A 41 0.62 13.58 -3.54
C GLY A 41 1.95 13.47 -2.84
N ARG A 42 2.66 12.37 -3.08
CA ARG A 42 3.99 12.12 -2.54
C ARG A 42 4.93 11.56 -3.59
N ALA A 43 6.08 12.21 -3.77
CA ALA A 43 7.15 11.72 -4.64
C ALA A 43 8.17 10.92 -3.83
N TYR A 44 8.68 9.85 -4.42
CA TYR A 44 9.68 8.98 -3.81
C TYR A 44 10.82 8.63 -4.77
N VAL A 45 11.96 8.31 -4.17
CA VAL A 45 13.03 7.52 -4.79
C VAL A 45 13.28 6.27 -3.95
N MET A 46 13.32 5.11 -4.60
CA MET A 46 13.71 3.83 -4.00
C MET A 46 15.06 3.38 -4.56
N ILE A 47 15.93 2.83 -3.71
CA ILE A 47 17.34 2.57 -4.02
C ILE A 47 17.73 1.14 -3.63
N SER A 48 18.07 0.29 -4.61
CA SER A 48 18.50 -1.10 -4.41
C SER A 48 19.99 -1.29 -4.74
N ARG A 49 20.60 -2.36 -4.23
CA ARG A 49 21.99 -2.78 -4.57
C ARG A 49 22.06 -3.82 -5.69
N ASP A 50 20.92 -4.38 -6.07
CA ASP A 50 20.80 -5.40 -7.11
C ASP A 50 19.53 -5.15 -7.95
N ASP A 51 19.45 -5.84 -9.09
CA ASP A 51 18.38 -5.76 -10.10
C ASP A 51 17.45 -6.97 -10.11
N GLU A 52 17.45 -7.81 -9.07
CA GLU A 52 16.61 -9.02 -9.03
C GLU A 52 15.11 -8.71 -9.09
N ARG A 53 14.72 -7.55 -8.54
CA ARG A 53 13.34 -7.06 -8.52
C ARG A 53 13.34 -5.55 -8.43
N GLU A 54 12.38 -4.91 -9.10
CA GLU A 54 12.20 -3.46 -9.09
C GLU A 54 12.22 -2.87 -7.66
N PRO A 55 12.99 -1.78 -7.41
CA PRO A 55 13.12 -1.17 -6.08
C PRO A 55 11.79 -0.82 -5.41
N ARG A 56 10.80 -0.28 -6.15
CA ARG A 56 9.47 0.07 -5.60
C ARG A 56 8.73 -1.12 -4.98
N LEU A 57 9.07 -2.35 -5.38
CA LEU A 57 8.45 -3.59 -4.89
C LEU A 57 9.21 -4.22 -3.72
N ARG A 58 10.27 -3.57 -3.24
CA ARG A 58 11.16 -4.08 -2.18
C ARG A 58 11.17 -3.22 -0.92
N ILE A 59 10.28 -2.24 -0.84
CA ILE A 59 10.07 -1.44 0.37
C ILE A 59 9.41 -2.25 1.47
N GLY A 60 9.69 -1.92 2.72
CA GLY A 60 9.15 -2.59 3.90
C GLY A 60 10.02 -2.33 5.13
N THR A 61 9.65 -2.92 6.27
CA THR A 61 10.37 -2.74 7.56
C THR A 61 11.83 -3.21 7.52
N ARG A 62 12.18 -4.09 6.58
CA ARG A 62 13.56 -4.52 6.28
C ARG A 62 13.88 -4.36 4.80
N GLY A 63 13.18 -3.44 4.14
CA GLY A 63 13.25 -3.25 2.71
C GLY A 63 14.43 -2.41 2.26
N VAL A 64 14.42 -2.07 0.97
CA VAL A 64 15.40 -1.15 0.38
C VAL A 64 15.22 0.28 0.91
N PRO A 65 16.29 1.09 0.95
CA PRO A 65 16.19 2.51 1.20
C PRO A 65 15.18 3.20 0.27
N PHE A 66 14.33 4.03 0.85
CA PHE A 66 13.48 4.95 0.11
C PHE A 66 13.36 6.29 0.84
N PHE A 67 13.23 7.34 0.05
CA PHE A 67 13.14 8.73 0.49
C PHE A 67 11.92 9.32 -0.19
N GLY A 68 11.19 10.21 0.48
CA GLY A 68 10.05 10.83 -0.16
C GLY A 68 9.57 12.09 0.53
N LYS A 69 8.95 12.96 -0.28
CA LYS A 69 8.44 14.27 0.11
C LYS A 69 7.05 14.47 -0.46
N ASP A 70 6.23 15.20 0.27
CA ASP A 70 4.94 15.62 -0.24
C ASP A 70 5.13 16.61 -1.41
N ILE A 71 4.21 16.55 -2.37
CA ILE A 71 4.16 17.41 -3.54
C ILE A 71 2.76 18.01 -3.64
N GLU A 72 2.67 19.26 -4.08
CA GLU A 72 1.41 20.00 -4.16
C GLU A 72 1.33 20.67 -5.53
N ALA A 73 0.30 20.33 -6.30
CA ALA A 73 0.02 20.87 -7.63
C ALA A 73 1.24 20.94 -8.57
N VAL A 74 2.10 19.91 -8.55
CA VAL A 74 3.29 19.84 -9.42
C VAL A 74 2.85 19.53 -10.84
N ASN A 75 3.32 20.30 -11.83
CA ASN A 75 2.93 20.15 -13.22
C ASN A 75 3.67 18.98 -13.91
N PRO A 76 3.12 18.41 -15.01
CA PRO A 76 3.87 17.47 -15.84
C PRO A 76 5.21 18.06 -16.29
N GLY A 77 6.28 17.27 -16.18
CA GLY A 77 7.67 17.68 -16.47
C GLY A 77 8.35 18.54 -15.39
N GLU A 78 7.60 19.03 -14.39
CA GLU A 78 8.16 19.73 -13.23
C GLU A 78 8.80 18.74 -12.25
N ALA A 79 9.96 19.12 -11.68
CA ALA A 79 10.73 18.23 -10.83
C ALA A 79 10.39 18.37 -9.35
N ALA A 80 9.93 17.27 -8.74
CA ALA A 80 9.97 17.08 -7.30
C ALA A 80 11.38 16.67 -6.86
N VAL A 81 12.12 17.64 -6.31
CA VAL A 81 13.52 17.45 -5.89
C VAL A 81 13.59 16.71 -4.55
N ILE A 82 14.29 15.57 -4.54
CA ILE A 82 14.67 14.81 -3.34
C ILE A 82 16.19 14.92 -3.16
N ASP A 83 16.60 15.60 -2.10
CA ASP A 83 17.99 15.82 -1.70
C ASP A 83 18.24 15.35 -0.26
N ASN A 84 19.34 15.79 0.33
CA ASN A 84 19.76 15.34 1.67
C ASN A 84 18.86 15.82 2.82
N GLU A 85 18.00 16.81 2.59
CA GLU A 85 17.06 17.32 3.60
C GLU A 85 15.82 16.42 3.69
N VAL A 86 15.57 15.61 2.66
CA VAL A 86 14.45 14.66 2.64
C VAL A 86 14.79 13.42 3.46
N MET A 87 13.93 13.13 4.44
CA MET A 87 14.07 11.94 5.27
C MET A 87 13.77 10.65 4.49
N GLY A 88 14.51 9.60 4.83
CA GLY A 88 14.29 8.26 4.30
C GLY A 88 14.21 7.17 5.37
N TYR A 89 14.00 5.95 4.89
CA TYR A 89 13.99 4.73 5.68
C TYR A 89 14.56 3.54 4.87
N PRO A 90 15.27 2.58 5.48
CA PRO A 90 15.77 2.58 6.86
C PRO A 90 16.98 3.50 7.06
N VAL A 91 17.51 4.06 5.97
CA VAL A 91 18.61 5.04 5.97
C VAL A 91 18.00 6.44 6.06
N LYS A 92 18.44 7.25 7.02
CA LYS A 92 17.75 8.51 7.37
C LYS A 92 17.97 9.62 6.36
N SER A 93 19.16 9.67 5.75
CA SER A 93 19.55 10.70 4.78
C SER A 93 20.33 10.08 3.64
N LEU A 94 20.24 10.66 2.45
CA LEU A 94 21.03 10.26 1.28
C LEU A 94 22.55 10.32 1.55
N GLN A 95 23.00 11.16 2.48
CA GLN A 95 24.41 11.24 2.89
C GLN A 95 24.94 9.98 3.58
N GLU A 96 24.05 9.19 4.16
CA GLU A 96 24.40 7.97 4.87
C GLU A 96 24.50 6.76 3.91
N LEU A 97 24.23 6.95 2.61
CA LEU A 97 24.42 5.91 1.62
C LEU A 97 25.92 5.68 1.36
N PRO A 98 26.44 4.45 1.55
CA PRO A 98 27.83 4.16 1.23
C PRO A 98 28.11 4.35 -0.26
N PRO A 99 29.33 4.75 -0.66
CA PRO A 99 29.74 4.72 -2.06
C PRO A 99 29.52 3.34 -2.69
N GLY A 100 29.05 3.31 -3.93
CA GLY A 100 28.79 2.06 -4.64
C GLY A 100 27.85 2.19 -5.83
N GLU A 101 27.63 1.06 -6.50
CA GLU A 101 26.65 0.92 -7.58
C GLU A 101 25.25 0.69 -7.00
N TYR A 102 24.25 1.37 -7.55
CA TYR A 102 22.87 1.27 -7.13
C TYR A 102 21.91 1.22 -8.31
N TYR A 103 20.74 0.64 -8.06
CA TYR A 103 19.58 0.67 -8.95
C TYR A 103 18.52 1.55 -8.31
N VAL A 104 18.16 2.64 -8.96
CA VAL A 104 17.22 3.65 -8.44
C VAL A 104 15.95 3.69 -9.26
N GLN A 105 14.83 3.99 -8.60
CA GLN A 105 13.52 4.08 -9.22
C GLN A 105 12.72 5.24 -8.61
N GLY A 106 12.16 6.08 -9.46
CA GLY A 106 11.26 7.16 -9.07
C GLY A 106 9.82 6.68 -9.01
N PHE A 107 9.04 7.22 -8.07
CA PHE A 107 7.64 6.88 -7.88
C PHE A 107 6.83 8.11 -7.47
N VAL A 108 5.61 8.23 -7.98
CA VAL A 108 4.64 9.26 -7.57
C VAL A 108 3.38 8.56 -7.07
N ASN A 109 3.09 8.75 -5.78
CA ASN A 109 1.83 8.36 -5.16
C ASN A 109 0.87 9.55 -5.26
N ILE A 110 -0.17 9.41 -6.08
CA ILE A 110 -1.16 10.44 -6.34
C ILE A 110 -2.19 10.43 -5.21
N TYR A 111 -2.50 11.60 -4.66
CA TYR A 111 -3.51 11.72 -3.63
C TYR A 111 -4.84 12.22 -4.20
N THR A 112 -5.92 11.75 -3.59
CA THR A 112 -7.27 12.23 -3.79
C THR A 112 -7.59 13.25 -2.70
N GLN A 113 -8.32 14.30 -3.07
CA GLN A 113 -8.89 15.25 -2.13
C GLN A 113 -10.19 14.68 -1.55
N PHE A 114 -10.25 14.54 -0.23
CA PHE A 114 -11.43 14.12 0.51
C PHE A 114 -12.06 15.34 1.19
N GLU A 115 -13.27 15.70 0.78
CA GLU A 115 -14.08 16.75 1.42
C GLU A 115 -15.03 16.11 2.42
N ARG A 116 -14.58 15.97 3.65
CA ARG A 116 -15.33 15.21 4.66
C ARG A 116 -16.55 15.95 5.16
N SER A 117 -17.60 15.20 5.50
CA SER A 117 -18.85 15.74 6.04
C SER A 117 -18.69 16.46 7.39
N ASP A 118 -17.56 16.23 8.08
CA ASP A 118 -17.22 16.91 9.33
C ASP A 118 -16.44 18.22 9.14
N GLY A 119 -16.30 18.68 7.88
CA GLY A 119 -15.70 19.95 7.52
C GLY A 119 -14.19 19.92 7.30
N HIS A 120 -13.54 18.75 7.39
CA HIS A 120 -12.12 18.62 7.08
C HIS A 120 -11.89 18.34 5.59
N THR A 121 -10.82 18.94 5.04
CA THR A 121 -10.32 18.63 3.71
C THR A 121 -8.97 17.95 3.84
N LEU A 122 -8.83 16.75 3.29
CA LEU A 122 -7.61 15.94 3.38
C LEU A 122 -7.12 15.56 1.99
N TRP A 123 -5.80 15.46 1.80
CA TRP A 123 -5.19 14.82 0.64
C TRP A 123 -4.54 13.52 1.07
N MET A 124 -5.00 12.40 0.54
CA MET A 124 -4.52 11.08 0.92
C MET A 124 -4.51 10.10 -0.25
N HIS A 125 -3.76 9.02 -0.10
CA HIS A 125 -3.85 7.88 -0.99
C HIS A 125 -5.25 7.24 -0.90
N ASP A 126 -5.93 7.11 -2.04
CA ASP A 126 -7.24 6.48 -2.13
C ASP A 126 -7.08 5.01 -2.57
N ASP A 127 -7.42 4.09 -1.67
CA ASP A 127 -7.28 2.65 -1.94
C ASP A 127 -8.13 2.23 -3.14
N GLN A 128 -7.48 1.64 -4.15
CA GLN A 128 -8.10 1.14 -5.37
C GLN A 128 -8.22 -0.40 -5.34
N TRP A 129 -8.53 -0.97 -4.17
CA TRP A 129 -8.66 -2.41 -3.88
C TRP A 129 -7.34 -3.16 -3.81
N GLU A 130 -6.22 -2.46 -3.60
CA GLU A 130 -4.92 -3.07 -3.37
C GLU A 130 -4.55 -3.26 -1.90
N GLY A 131 -5.34 -2.76 -0.93
CA GLY A 131 -5.09 -2.91 0.51
C GLY A 131 -3.99 -2.00 1.04
N GLN A 132 -4.05 -0.70 0.73
CA GLN A 132 -3.10 0.36 1.09
C GLN A 132 -1.64 0.09 0.68
N HIS A 133 -1.47 -0.79 -0.30
CA HIS A 133 -0.18 -1.04 -0.94
C HIS A 133 0.07 -0.03 -2.07
N PHE A 134 0.34 1.23 -1.70
CA PHE A 134 0.50 2.35 -2.63
C PHE A 134 1.43 2.07 -3.82
N ASN A 135 2.47 1.25 -3.62
CA ASN A 135 3.48 0.88 -4.61
C ASN A 135 2.97 -0.02 -5.75
N ARG A 136 1.74 -0.53 -5.61
CA ARG A 136 0.98 -1.25 -6.64
C ARG A 136 -0.42 -0.68 -6.84
N SER A 137 -0.69 0.53 -6.34
CA SER A 137 -2.02 1.12 -6.48
C SER A 137 -2.24 1.64 -7.90
N PRO A 138 -3.35 1.26 -8.57
CA PRO A 138 -3.75 1.79 -9.86
C PRO A 138 -3.64 3.30 -9.98
N GLY A 139 -3.20 3.78 -11.14
CA GLY A 139 -3.07 5.22 -11.43
C GLY A 139 -1.78 5.86 -10.94
N ASN A 140 -1.13 5.30 -9.91
CA ASN A 140 0.19 5.78 -9.48
C ASN A 140 1.25 5.58 -10.55
N LEU A 141 2.28 6.44 -10.50
CA LEU A 141 3.28 6.55 -11.55
C LEU A 141 4.64 6.04 -11.08
N TYR A 142 5.40 5.42 -11.98
CA TYR A 142 6.76 4.97 -11.70
C TYR A 142 7.68 5.13 -12.90
N SER A 143 8.98 5.32 -12.62
CA SER A 143 10.02 5.38 -13.64
C SER A 143 10.55 4.00 -13.99
N ASP A 144 11.26 3.92 -15.11
CA ASP A 144 12.18 2.81 -15.36
C ASP A 144 13.29 2.82 -14.30
N VAL A 145 13.88 1.65 -14.05
CA VAL A 145 15.01 1.51 -13.12
C VAL A 145 16.29 2.02 -13.79
N GLN A 146 17.00 2.92 -13.13
CA GLN A 146 18.30 3.43 -13.59
C GLN A 146 19.44 2.91 -12.73
N LYS A 147 20.56 2.54 -13.35
CA LYS A 147 21.79 2.18 -12.65
C LYS A 147 22.66 3.42 -12.47
N ILE A 148 23.13 3.67 -11.25
CA ILE A 148 23.96 4.84 -10.89
C ILE A 148 25.13 4.42 -10.00
N SER A 149 26.15 5.29 -9.92
CA SER A 149 27.28 5.16 -9.01
C SER A 149 27.27 6.32 -8.01
N ILE A 150 27.10 6.04 -6.72
CA ILE A 150 27.18 7.05 -5.65
C ILE A 150 28.62 7.08 -5.10
N GLY A 151 29.14 8.28 -4.80
CA GLY A 151 30.44 8.47 -4.14
C GLY A 151 31.62 8.74 -5.08
N GLN A 152 31.40 8.82 -6.40
CA GLN A 152 32.30 9.48 -7.34
C GLN A 152 31.83 10.92 -7.58
N SER A 153 32.61 11.76 -8.27
CA SER A 153 32.17 13.11 -8.64
C SER A 153 30.88 13.03 -9.46
N MET A 154 29.74 13.36 -8.83
CA MET A 154 28.44 13.39 -9.49
C MET A 154 28.39 14.58 -10.45
N SER A 155 27.99 14.35 -11.70
CA SER A 155 27.96 15.38 -12.76
C SER A 155 26.72 16.27 -12.72
N GLY A 156 25.76 16.00 -11.84
CA GLY A 156 24.51 16.75 -11.70
C GLY A 156 23.40 15.93 -11.03
N PRO A 157 22.17 16.47 -10.99
CA PRO A 157 21.01 15.75 -10.47
C PRO A 157 20.65 14.57 -11.39
N ILE A 158 20.18 13.48 -10.78
CA ILE A 158 19.69 12.27 -11.45
C ILE A 158 18.20 12.46 -11.70
N THR A 159 17.78 12.44 -12.96
CA THR A 159 16.36 12.60 -13.32
C THR A 159 15.70 11.25 -13.53
N LEU A 160 14.62 11.01 -12.79
CA LEU A 160 13.78 9.81 -12.86
C LEU A 160 12.39 10.22 -13.36
N GLU A 161 12.12 9.91 -14.63
CA GLU A 161 10.84 10.24 -15.28
C GLU A 161 9.81 9.12 -15.05
N CYS A 162 8.80 9.41 -14.24
CA CYS A 162 7.67 8.54 -13.95
C CYS A 162 6.65 8.58 -15.10
N LYS A 163 6.88 7.72 -16.10
CA LYS A 163 6.07 7.61 -17.32
C LYS A 163 5.15 6.38 -17.34
N ASN A 164 5.37 5.41 -16.45
CA ASN A 164 4.59 4.19 -16.40
C ASN A 164 3.46 4.33 -15.40
N VAL A 165 2.24 3.96 -15.80
CA VAL A 165 1.03 4.00 -14.96
C VAL A 165 0.72 2.59 -14.45
N ILE A 166 0.45 2.45 -13.16
CA ILE A 166 0.04 1.17 -12.58
C ILE A 166 -1.38 0.82 -13.06
N PRO A 167 -1.60 -0.39 -13.62
CA PRO A 167 -2.90 -0.78 -14.14
C PRO A 167 -3.91 -1.08 -13.03
N PRO A 168 -5.23 -1.08 -13.35
CA PRO A 168 -6.29 -1.49 -12.42
C PRO A 168 -6.07 -2.87 -11.79
N ILE A 169 -6.52 -3.03 -10.54
CA ILE A 169 -6.49 -4.32 -9.84
C ILE A 169 -7.42 -5.32 -10.54
N GLN A 170 -6.88 -6.48 -10.88
CA GLN A 170 -7.67 -7.60 -11.40
C GLN A 170 -8.33 -8.33 -10.24
N MET A 171 -9.65 -8.16 -10.11
CA MET A 171 -10.44 -8.88 -9.12
C MET A 171 -10.50 -10.39 -9.46
N PRO A 172 -10.25 -11.29 -8.50
CA PRO A 172 -10.45 -12.71 -8.73
C PRO A 172 -11.91 -12.99 -9.13
N PRO A 173 -12.16 -13.87 -10.12
CA PRO A 173 -13.52 -14.17 -10.54
C PRO A 173 -14.25 -14.99 -9.47
N ASP A 174 -15.57 -14.94 -9.53
CA ASP A 174 -16.43 -15.88 -8.82
C ASP A 174 -16.22 -17.31 -9.31
N THR A 175 -16.45 -18.25 -8.40
CA THR A 175 -16.42 -19.70 -8.67
C THR A 175 -17.73 -20.34 -8.20
N GLU A 176 -17.86 -21.66 -8.35
CA GLU A 176 -18.99 -22.39 -7.73
C GLU A 176 -18.97 -22.25 -6.19
N TRP A 177 -17.78 -22.16 -5.58
CA TRP A 177 -17.61 -22.14 -4.12
C TRP A 177 -17.53 -20.73 -3.54
N VAL A 178 -16.85 -19.82 -4.23
CA VAL A 178 -16.52 -18.50 -3.71
C VAL A 178 -17.15 -17.42 -4.54
N LYS A 179 -17.96 -16.59 -3.89
CA LYS A 179 -18.65 -15.42 -4.44
C LYS A 179 -18.07 -14.14 -3.87
N ARG A 180 -18.26 -13.03 -4.57
CA ARG A 180 -17.72 -11.72 -4.17
C ARG A 180 -18.76 -10.64 -4.37
N ILE A 181 -18.81 -9.72 -3.42
CA ILE A 181 -19.59 -8.50 -3.57
C ILE A 181 -18.66 -7.30 -3.41
N LYS A 182 -18.92 -6.26 -4.19
CA LYS A 182 -18.34 -4.92 -4.04
C LYS A 182 -19.43 -3.92 -4.41
N PHE A 183 -19.71 -2.98 -3.54
CA PHE A 183 -20.72 -1.95 -3.78
C PHE A 183 -20.32 -0.63 -3.11
N GLU A 184 -20.81 0.48 -3.64
CA GLU A 184 -20.58 1.80 -3.06
C GLU A 184 -21.44 1.97 -1.80
N SER A 185 -20.78 2.30 -0.69
CA SER A 185 -21.42 2.60 0.59
C SER A 185 -21.93 4.03 0.57
N LYS A 186 -23.22 4.25 0.86
CA LYS A 186 -23.77 5.61 0.92
C LYS A 186 -23.28 6.33 2.16
N ILE A 187 -23.28 5.62 3.29
CA ILE A 187 -22.82 6.14 4.59
C ILE A 187 -21.37 6.64 4.51
N LEU A 188 -20.48 5.84 3.91
CA LEU A 188 -19.06 6.21 3.81
C LEU A 188 -18.82 7.24 2.72
N THR A 189 -19.52 7.17 1.59
CA THR A 189 -19.39 8.16 0.52
C THR A 189 -19.82 9.55 0.99
N GLU A 190 -20.91 9.63 1.75
CA GLU A 190 -21.35 10.89 2.37
C GLU A 190 -20.29 11.43 3.34
N PHE A 191 -19.70 10.58 4.18
CA PHE A 191 -18.68 11.01 5.14
C PHE A 191 -17.39 11.48 4.48
N TRP A 192 -16.89 10.75 3.48
CA TRP A 192 -15.59 11.00 2.86
C TRP A 192 -15.62 12.06 1.74
N GLY A 193 -16.81 12.38 1.22
CA GLY A 193 -16.99 13.25 0.06
C GLY A 193 -16.44 12.66 -1.25
N GLN A 194 -16.13 11.36 -1.24
CA GLN A 194 -15.62 10.60 -2.37
C GLN A 194 -16.30 9.21 -2.37
N PRO A 195 -16.50 8.57 -3.53
CA PRO A 195 -17.05 7.22 -3.60
C PRO A 195 -16.22 6.23 -2.78
N VAL A 196 -16.80 5.67 -1.72
CA VAL A 196 -16.17 4.64 -0.90
C VAL A 196 -16.94 3.34 -1.04
N TYR A 197 -16.22 2.25 -1.29
CA TYR A 197 -16.83 0.95 -1.53
C TYR A 197 -16.61 0.02 -0.33
N LEU A 198 -17.55 -0.89 -0.14
CA LEU A 198 -17.42 -2.03 0.77
C LEU A 198 -17.52 -3.31 -0.05
N GLY A 199 -16.97 -4.39 0.48
CA GLY A 199 -17.04 -5.68 -0.15
C GLY A 199 -16.96 -6.84 0.83
N ALA A 200 -17.14 -8.04 0.28
CA ALA A 200 -16.89 -9.27 1.00
C ALA A 200 -16.54 -10.40 0.04
N THR A 201 -15.79 -11.38 0.55
CA THR A 201 -15.64 -12.68 -0.11
C THR A 201 -16.42 -13.73 0.67
N ILE A 202 -17.21 -14.53 -0.04
CA ILE A 202 -18.21 -15.44 0.53
C ILE A 202 -17.89 -16.85 0.06
N LEU A 203 -17.62 -17.75 1.01
CA LEU A 203 -17.42 -19.18 0.76
C LEU A 203 -18.71 -19.93 1.09
N LEU A 204 -19.27 -20.57 0.08
CA LEU A 204 -20.52 -21.32 0.15
C LEU A 204 -20.29 -22.74 0.68
N PRO A 205 -21.25 -23.31 1.42
CA PRO A 205 -21.18 -24.70 1.86
C PRO A 205 -21.36 -25.67 0.70
N LYS A 206 -20.91 -26.91 0.89
CA LYS A 206 -21.22 -28.00 -0.03
C LYS A 206 -22.72 -28.18 -0.18
N GLY A 207 -23.17 -28.35 -1.42
CA GLY A 207 -24.57 -28.56 -1.73
C GLY A 207 -25.40 -27.28 -1.82
N TYR A 208 -24.79 -26.08 -1.83
CA TYR A 208 -25.54 -24.83 -1.73
C TYR A 208 -26.60 -24.72 -2.84
N ASP A 209 -26.23 -24.91 -4.11
CA ASP A 209 -27.14 -24.77 -5.25
C ASP A 209 -28.14 -25.94 -5.36
N GLU A 210 -27.79 -27.11 -4.83
CA GLU A 210 -28.67 -28.27 -4.76
C GLU A 210 -29.75 -28.16 -3.67
N HIS A 211 -29.62 -27.20 -2.75
CA HIS A 211 -30.57 -26.98 -1.64
C HIS A 211 -31.09 -25.53 -1.66
N PRO A 212 -31.89 -25.15 -2.68
CA PRO A 212 -32.30 -23.76 -2.91
C PRO A 212 -33.18 -23.19 -1.79
N ASP A 213 -33.87 -24.04 -1.02
CA ASP A 213 -34.74 -23.64 0.08
C ASP A 213 -34.06 -23.67 1.46
N THR A 214 -32.76 -24.01 1.51
CA THR A 214 -32.00 -24.10 2.76
C THR A 214 -31.27 -22.80 3.06
N TYR A 215 -31.41 -22.35 4.31
CA TYR A 215 -30.67 -21.22 4.87
C TYR A 215 -29.61 -21.73 5.85
N TYR A 216 -28.47 -21.04 5.89
CA TYR A 216 -27.28 -21.49 6.60
C TYR A 216 -26.88 -20.50 7.69
N PRO A 217 -26.28 -20.97 8.80
CA PRO A 217 -25.54 -20.09 9.70
C PRO A 217 -24.33 -19.50 8.98
N VAL A 218 -23.83 -18.37 9.48
CA VAL A 218 -22.72 -17.63 8.89
C VAL A 218 -21.63 -17.35 9.92
N ASN A 219 -20.37 -17.48 9.51
CA ASN A 219 -19.23 -16.91 10.21
C ASN A 219 -18.71 -15.69 9.44
N TYR A 220 -18.89 -14.52 10.03
CA TYR A 220 -18.26 -13.29 9.58
C TYR A 220 -16.86 -13.20 10.18
N SER A 221 -15.85 -13.06 9.32
CA SER A 221 -14.45 -12.96 9.68
C SER A 221 -13.95 -11.55 9.42
N GLN A 222 -13.37 -10.94 10.45
CA GLN A 222 -12.62 -9.69 10.41
C GLN A 222 -11.12 -9.92 10.31
N GLY A 223 -10.41 -8.95 9.73
CA GLY A 223 -8.95 -8.92 9.62
C GLY A 223 -8.49 -8.04 8.47
N HIS A 224 -7.17 -8.05 8.20
CA HIS A 224 -6.57 -7.29 7.13
C HIS A 224 -7.24 -7.51 5.77
N PHE A 225 -7.31 -6.45 4.97
CA PHE A 225 -7.89 -6.50 3.64
C PHE A 225 -7.20 -7.53 2.76
N SER A 226 -8.02 -8.28 2.04
CA SER A 226 -7.55 -9.36 1.17
C SER A 226 -8.61 -9.70 0.14
N LEU A 227 -8.16 -9.97 -1.08
CA LEU A 227 -9.00 -10.53 -2.15
C LEU A 227 -9.02 -12.07 -2.16
N ARG A 228 -8.29 -12.70 -1.23
CA ARG A 228 -8.14 -14.16 -1.13
C ARG A 228 -9.47 -14.80 -0.74
N ASN A 229 -9.58 -16.09 -1.06
CA ASN A 229 -10.74 -16.87 -0.62
C ASN A 229 -10.77 -16.98 0.92
N PRO A 230 -11.96 -16.97 1.54
CA PRO A 230 -12.10 -17.15 2.98
C PRO A 230 -11.33 -18.37 3.47
N ASN A 231 -10.61 -18.22 4.58
CA ASN A 231 -9.79 -19.27 5.21
C ASN A 231 -8.73 -19.91 4.28
N GLY A 232 -8.37 -19.26 3.17
CA GLY A 232 -7.45 -19.82 2.18
C GLY A 232 -8.03 -21.00 1.40
N PHE A 233 -9.36 -21.07 1.25
CA PHE A 233 -10.03 -22.14 0.52
C PHE A 233 -9.50 -22.29 -0.91
N MET A 234 -9.12 -23.52 -1.27
CA MET A 234 -8.86 -23.93 -2.63
C MET A 234 -9.35 -25.39 -2.79
N PRO A 235 -10.03 -25.74 -3.89
CA PRO A 235 -10.38 -27.13 -4.16
C PRO A 235 -9.13 -28.03 -4.06
N GLY A 236 -9.22 -29.08 -3.24
CA GLY A 236 -8.16 -30.07 -3.07
C GLY A 236 -7.08 -29.75 -2.04
N ASN A 237 -6.97 -28.52 -1.52
CA ASN A 237 -6.09 -28.26 -0.38
C ASN A 237 -6.68 -28.84 0.92
N ALA A 238 -5.93 -28.84 2.03
CA ALA A 238 -6.37 -29.46 3.27
C ALA A 238 -7.69 -28.85 3.78
N PHE A 239 -7.82 -27.52 3.78
CA PHE A 239 -9.04 -26.84 4.21
C PHE A 239 -10.21 -27.06 3.24
N GLY A 240 -9.97 -27.07 1.94
CA GLY A 240 -11.00 -27.34 0.92
C GLY A 240 -11.56 -28.75 1.04
N LYS A 241 -10.70 -29.76 1.25
CA LYS A 241 -11.13 -31.13 1.53
C LYS A 241 -12.01 -31.21 2.77
N TYR A 242 -11.59 -30.57 3.86
CA TYR A 242 -12.40 -30.44 5.07
C TYR A 242 -13.75 -29.77 4.75
N TRP A 243 -13.74 -28.57 4.16
CA TRP A 243 -14.92 -27.77 3.86
C TRP A 243 -15.97 -28.51 3.01
N THR A 244 -15.51 -29.37 2.09
CA THR A 244 -16.37 -30.19 1.22
C THR A 244 -16.65 -31.61 1.75
N SER A 245 -16.18 -31.95 2.95
CA SER A 245 -16.47 -33.24 3.58
C SER A 245 -17.88 -33.28 4.15
N ASP A 246 -18.43 -34.48 4.32
CA ASP A 246 -19.75 -34.66 4.95
C ASP A 246 -19.71 -34.43 6.47
N GLU A 247 -18.52 -34.33 7.06
CA GLU A 247 -18.31 -34.06 8.48
C GLU A 247 -18.35 -32.55 8.81
N THR A 248 -18.15 -31.69 7.83
CA THR A 248 -18.13 -30.24 8.05
C THR A 248 -19.56 -29.69 8.21
N PRO A 249 -19.84 -28.94 9.28
CA PRO A 249 -21.11 -28.23 9.41
C PRO A 249 -21.37 -27.33 8.21
N ARG A 250 -22.56 -27.45 7.61
CA ARG A 250 -22.94 -26.60 6.47
C ARG A 250 -23.19 -25.18 6.97
N MET A 251 -22.25 -24.30 6.66
CA MET A 251 -22.32 -22.88 6.99
C MET A 251 -21.68 -22.04 5.88
N ILE A 252 -21.97 -20.75 5.88
CA ILE A 252 -21.32 -19.77 5.01
C ILE A 252 -20.14 -19.15 5.79
N SER A 253 -19.00 -18.96 5.13
CA SER A 253 -17.88 -18.19 5.69
C SER A 253 -17.71 -16.91 4.88
N VAL A 254 -17.69 -15.78 5.55
CA VAL A 254 -17.56 -14.46 4.94
C VAL A 254 -16.31 -13.78 5.48
N THR A 255 -15.50 -13.18 4.60
CA THR A 255 -14.44 -12.26 4.99
C THR A 255 -14.84 -10.86 4.52
N PHE A 256 -14.95 -9.91 5.45
CA PHE A 256 -15.27 -8.54 5.12
C PHE A 256 -14.11 -7.83 4.43
N GLN A 257 -14.43 -6.82 3.62
CA GLN A 257 -13.48 -5.96 2.93
C GLN A 257 -13.93 -4.53 3.10
N HIS A 258 -13.23 -3.80 3.97
CA HIS A 258 -13.55 -2.43 4.34
C HIS A 258 -12.27 -1.59 4.37
N PRO A 259 -11.56 -1.48 3.22
CA PRO A 259 -10.35 -0.67 3.15
C PRO A 259 -10.69 0.79 3.45
N CYS A 260 -9.73 1.53 3.97
CA CYS A 260 -9.87 2.96 4.21
C CYS A 260 -8.63 3.73 3.74
N PRO A 261 -8.69 5.06 3.63
CA PRO A 261 -7.54 5.85 3.19
C PRO A 261 -6.32 5.80 4.12
N TYR A 262 -6.49 5.41 5.39
CA TYR A 262 -5.41 5.41 6.39
C TYR A 262 -4.69 4.06 6.53
N TYR A 263 -5.40 2.95 6.29
CA TYR A 263 -4.89 1.61 6.54
C TYR A 263 -5.63 0.56 5.70
N ASP A 264 -5.08 -0.65 5.61
CA ASP A 264 -5.62 -1.68 4.73
C ASP A 264 -7.02 -2.14 5.18
N ASP A 265 -7.34 -2.02 6.47
CA ASP A 265 -8.68 -2.12 7.02
C ASP A 265 -9.10 -0.83 7.76
N SER A 266 -10.36 -0.77 8.22
CA SER A 266 -10.93 0.40 8.91
C SER A 266 -11.05 0.23 10.43
N TYR A 267 -10.51 -0.85 11.00
CA TYR A 267 -10.82 -1.33 12.36
C TYR A 267 -12.32 -1.57 12.63
N ALA A 268 -13.15 -1.69 11.60
CA ALA A 268 -14.59 -1.99 11.66
C ALA A 268 -15.44 -1.18 12.66
N VAL A 269 -14.96 -0.03 13.13
CA VAL A 269 -15.63 0.81 14.14
C VAL A 269 -15.88 2.21 13.62
N ASN A 270 -16.87 2.88 14.21
CA ASN A 270 -17.04 4.31 14.01
C ASN A 270 -15.92 5.06 14.73
N SER A 271 -15.24 5.97 14.04
CA SER A 271 -14.25 6.84 14.69
C SER A 271 -14.23 8.25 14.09
N PRO A 272 -13.73 9.26 14.83
CA PRO A 272 -13.52 10.58 14.28
C PRO A 272 -12.57 10.59 13.08
N ASN A 273 -11.65 9.62 12.96
CA ASN A 273 -10.66 9.63 11.89
C ASN A 273 -11.17 8.90 10.65
N THR A 274 -11.67 7.68 10.82
CA THR A 274 -12.09 6.81 9.71
C THR A 274 -13.55 6.99 9.30
N GLY A 275 -14.36 7.65 10.14
CA GLY A 275 -15.79 7.83 9.89
C GLY A 275 -16.65 6.66 10.36
N PRO A 276 -17.90 6.59 9.89
CA PRO A 276 -18.93 5.67 10.40
C PRO A 276 -18.84 4.24 9.81
N TYR A 277 -17.66 3.61 9.84
CA TYR A 277 -17.47 2.25 9.29
C TYR A 277 -18.24 1.17 10.04
N GLY A 278 -18.38 1.27 11.35
CA GLY A 278 -19.20 0.35 12.14
C GLY A 278 -20.66 0.41 11.69
N ASP A 279 -21.21 1.60 11.49
CA ASP A 279 -22.57 1.78 10.98
C ASP A 279 -22.69 1.28 9.55
N ALA A 280 -21.76 1.59 8.66
CA ALA A 280 -21.77 1.11 7.28
C ALA A 280 -21.72 -0.42 7.19
N ILE A 281 -20.90 -1.08 8.02
CA ILE A 281 -20.83 -2.54 8.07
C ILE A 281 -22.15 -3.13 8.56
N MET A 282 -22.73 -2.58 9.63
CA MET A 282 -23.94 -3.10 10.25
C MET A 282 -25.21 -2.83 9.43
N LEU A 283 -25.29 -1.66 8.79
CA LEU A 283 -26.48 -1.17 8.11
C LEU A 283 -26.45 -1.38 6.59
N GLU A 284 -25.27 -1.58 5.99
CA GLU A 284 -25.14 -1.80 4.54
C GLU A 284 -24.46 -3.13 4.21
N LEU A 285 -23.27 -3.42 4.73
CA LEU A 285 -22.50 -4.61 4.32
C LEU A 285 -23.15 -5.94 4.72
N ILE A 286 -23.46 -6.10 6.02
CA ILE A 286 -24.12 -7.33 6.50
C ILE A 286 -25.46 -7.54 5.78
N PRO A 287 -26.38 -6.53 5.70
CA PRO A 287 -27.60 -6.66 4.93
C PRO A 287 -27.38 -7.04 3.46
N ALA A 288 -26.40 -6.42 2.78
CA ALA A 288 -26.11 -6.71 1.37
C ALA A 288 -25.65 -8.16 1.15
N VAL A 289 -24.87 -8.72 2.09
CA VAL A 289 -24.50 -10.15 2.06
C VAL A 289 -25.73 -11.02 2.31
N GLU A 290 -26.50 -10.73 3.36
CA GLU A 290 -27.64 -11.57 3.76
C GLU A 290 -28.83 -11.50 2.80
N GLU A 291 -28.92 -10.48 1.96
CA GLU A 291 -29.89 -10.36 0.86
C GLU A 291 -29.54 -11.21 -0.34
N GLN A 292 -28.25 -11.37 -0.63
CA GLN A 292 -27.78 -12.14 -1.78
C GLN A 292 -27.55 -13.62 -1.46
N PHE A 293 -27.29 -13.95 -0.21
CA PHE A 293 -26.97 -15.31 0.24
C PHE A 293 -27.99 -15.82 1.25
N ARG A 294 -28.31 -17.12 1.18
CA ARG A 294 -29.30 -17.78 2.05
C ARG A 294 -28.76 -17.94 3.47
N ILE A 295 -28.74 -16.85 4.22
CA ILE A 295 -28.23 -16.75 5.59
C ILE A 295 -29.41 -16.66 6.57
N ILE A 296 -29.33 -17.42 7.67
CA ILE A 296 -30.28 -17.28 8.78
C ILE A 296 -29.97 -15.96 9.50
N ARG A 297 -30.86 -14.97 9.36
CA ARG A 297 -30.67 -13.59 9.87
C ARG A 297 -31.01 -13.43 11.35
N GLU A 298 -30.62 -14.42 12.16
CA GLU A 298 -30.90 -14.46 13.60
C GLU A 298 -29.57 -14.42 14.38
N PRO A 299 -29.52 -13.75 15.55
CA PRO A 299 -28.27 -13.63 16.32
C PRO A 299 -27.61 -14.97 16.66
N TYR A 300 -28.39 -16.02 16.91
CA TYR A 300 -27.85 -17.35 17.23
C TYR A 300 -27.16 -18.05 16.05
N ALA A 301 -27.39 -17.58 14.82
CA ALA A 301 -26.84 -18.14 13.59
C ALA A 301 -25.74 -17.26 12.98
N ARG A 302 -25.38 -16.16 13.64
CA ARG A 302 -24.26 -15.28 13.27
C ARG A 302 -23.10 -15.50 14.23
N ILE A 303 -21.97 -15.88 13.68
CA ILE A 303 -20.70 -15.99 14.39
C ILE A 303 -19.81 -14.86 13.89
N LEU A 304 -19.09 -14.22 14.81
CA LEU A 304 -18.03 -13.27 14.49
C LEU A 304 -16.70 -13.90 14.91
N SER A 305 -15.71 -13.84 14.03
CA SER A 305 -14.35 -14.31 14.29
C SER A 305 -13.32 -13.36 13.69
N GLY A 306 -12.08 -13.47 14.16
CA GLY A 306 -10.98 -12.68 13.63
C GLY A 306 -9.70 -12.95 14.41
N GLY A 307 -8.59 -12.42 13.90
CA GLY A 307 -7.29 -12.54 14.52
C GLY A 307 -6.54 -11.21 14.46
N SER A 308 -5.69 -10.96 15.46
CA SER A 308 -4.98 -9.68 15.59
C SER A 308 -5.95 -8.49 15.66
N THR A 309 -5.85 -7.50 14.77
CA THR A 309 -6.79 -6.36 14.69
C THR A 309 -8.23 -6.85 14.57
N GLY A 310 -8.49 -7.79 13.66
CA GLY A 310 -9.82 -8.38 13.48
C GLY A 310 -10.34 -9.17 14.69
N GLY A 311 -9.51 -9.53 15.67
CA GLY A 311 -9.99 -10.13 16.92
C GLY A 311 -10.41 -9.11 17.98
N TRP A 312 -10.00 -7.86 17.82
CA TRP A 312 -10.44 -6.73 18.63
C TRP A 312 -11.75 -6.12 18.11
N GLU A 313 -11.91 -6.13 16.79
CA GLU A 313 -13.11 -5.71 16.05
C GLU A 313 -14.35 -6.56 16.36
#